data_AF-A0A2G2PMY5-F1
#
_entry.id   AF-A0A2G2PMY5-F1
#
_cell.length_a   1.000
_cell.length_b   1.000
_cell.length_c   1.000
_cell.angle_alpha   90.00
_cell.angle_beta   90.00
_cell.angle_gamma   90.00
#
_symmetry.space_group_name_H-M   'P 1'
#
loop_
_entity.id
_entity.type
_entity.pdbx_description
1 polymer ?
#
loop_
_entity_poly.entity_id
_entity_poly.type
_entity_poly.pdbx_seq_one_letter_code
_entity_poly.pdbx_strand_id
1 'polypeptide(L)'
;GTKFSNLGSGFQQGQQIASQFQQGQQRRDAAQRATDVSTQQNTKFDQEQSQIRNNVLGSLAEQLKGVPLESRAGLIAQNAQELSKFNIDASVFQNADLSDAELDNVIAGAKSFRPALAQTTGQRDFQSKTQGLTEEEILRAQKVDLGLVPRAGLSAAERIAEDEKLAENIATVEGKKAEAKEKGKLKVQKELLPSIRGEIKKAEKEAVVKGETFTALNRAKAALPGLREVTEKLKVLADVATFTTGGKILNLLAKESGFGATKGATARTTMRAVVDNQVLPLLRDTFGAAFTKAEGDSLRNTLLDPDTAPDQMKATLDAFIEQKIRNIETSERELGVEPVTDLTRLSDEDLLKQLEAARGGQ
;
A
#
# COMPACT_ATOMS: atom_id res chain seq x y z
N GLY A 1 67.46 6.51 6.87
CA GLY A 1 66.27 6.94 7.64
C GLY A 1 64.94 6.59 7.00
N THR A 2 64.74 5.38 6.45
CA THR A 2 63.51 5.02 5.71
C THR A 2 62.80 3.75 6.23
N LYS A 3 63.26 3.13 7.33
CA LYS A 3 62.67 1.89 7.86
C LYS A 3 61.64 2.07 8.99
N PHE A 4 61.34 3.30 9.42
CA PHE A 4 60.36 3.55 10.49
C PHE A 4 59.01 4.13 10.03
N SER A 5 58.87 4.50 8.75
CA SER A 5 57.62 5.11 8.25
C SER A 5 56.45 4.13 8.04
N ASN A 6 56.70 2.81 8.06
CA ASN A 6 55.65 1.79 7.88
C ASN A 6 55.00 1.31 9.19
N LEU A 7 55.49 1.75 10.35
CA LEU A 7 54.88 1.40 11.65
C LEU A 7 53.65 2.27 11.98
N GLY A 8 53.54 3.48 11.40
CA GLY A 8 52.43 4.40 11.68
C GLY A 8 51.10 4.04 11.02
N SER A 9 51.13 3.44 9.83
CA SER A 9 49.91 3.09 9.07
C SER A 9 49.16 1.91 9.70
N GLY A 10 49.88 0.91 10.22
CA GLY A 10 49.29 -0.22 10.93
C GLY A 10 48.58 0.18 12.23
N PHE A 11 49.10 1.18 12.94
CA PHE A 11 48.48 1.68 14.17
C PHE A 11 47.16 2.42 13.89
N GLN A 12 47.11 3.25 12.84
CA GLN A 12 45.87 3.92 12.42
C GLN A 12 44.81 2.92 11.93
N GLN A 13 45.23 1.87 11.20
CA GLN A 13 44.31 0.83 10.76
C GLN A 13 43.76 0.01 11.94
N GLY A 14 44.60 -0.28 12.94
CA GLY A 14 44.19 -0.95 14.18
C GLY A 14 43.15 -0.14 14.97
N GLN A 15 43.33 1.18 15.08
CA GLN A 15 42.36 2.06 15.75
C GLN A 15 41.00 2.08 15.04
N GLN A 16 40.99 2.09 13.70
CA GLN A 16 39.75 2.04 12.93
C GLN A 16 39.01 0.71 13.12
N ILE A 17 39.72 -0.42 13.11
CA ILE A 17 39.12 -1.75 13.33
C ILE A 17 38.55 -1.85 14.75
N ALA A 18 39.27 -1.36 15.77
CA ALA A 18 38.79 -1.34 17.15
C ALA A 18 37.50 -0.51 17.28
N SER A 19 37.43 0.67 16.64
CA SER A 19 36.21 1.49 16.66
C SER A 19 35.01 0.81 15.97
N GLN A 20 35.24 0.10 14.85
CA GLN A 20 34.18 -0.62 14.14
C GLN A 20 33.68 -1.81 14.95
N PHE A 21 34.58 -2.51 15.64
CA PHE A 21 34.21 -3.62 16.53
C PHE A 21 33.38 -3.13 17.72
N GLN A 22 33.80 -2.03 18.37
CA GLN A 22 33.06 -1.41 19.46
C GLN A 22 31.67 -0.94 19.02
N GLN A 23 31.56 -0.32 17.85
CA GLN A 23 30.28 0.08 17.27
C GLN A 23 29.41 -1.14 16.92
N GLY A 24 30.02 -2.24 16.45
CA GLY A 24 29.35 -3.50 16.17
C GLY A 24 28.81 -4.20 17.42
N GLN A 25 29.50 -4.11 18.56
CA GLN A 25 29.00 -4.59 19.86
C GLN A 25 27.82 -3.75 20.33
N GLN A 26 27.95 -2.41 20.31
CA GLN A 26 26.85 -1.50 20.68
C GLN A 26 25.58 -1.76 19.87
N ARG A 27 25.71 -2.06 18.57
CA ARG A 27 24.55 -2.41 17.71
C ARG A 27 23.93 -3.75 18.08
N ARG A 28 24.73 -4.75 18.49
CA ARG A 28 24.19 -6.05 18.95
C ARG A 28 23.45 -5.90 20.27
N ASP A 29 24.03 -5.18 21.22
CA ASP A 29 23.40 -4.92 22.52
C ASP A 29 22.12 -4.10 22.35
N ALA A 30 22.11 -3.11 21.46
CA ALA A 30 20.91 -2.35 21.12
C ALA A 30 19.83 -3.23 20.46
N ALA A 31 20.21 -4.15 19.57
CA ALA A 31 19.27 -5.07 18.92
C ALA A 31 18.68 -6.11 19.90
N GLN A 32 19.48 -6.61 20.84
CA GLN A 32 19.00 -7.50 21.90
C GLN A 32 18.04 -6.75 22.83
N ARG A 33 18.40 -5.55 23.30
CA ARG A 33 17.51 -4.70 24.09
C ARG A 33 16.21 -4.37 23.36
N ALA A 34 16.26 -4.11 22.05
CA ALA A 34 15.06 -3.87 21.25
C ALA A 34 14.14 -5.10 21.19
N THR A 35 14.71 -6.30 21.10
CA THR A 35 13.96 -7.57 21.14
C THR A 35 13.35 -7.84 22.52
N ASP A 36 14.09 -7.55 23.59
CA ASP A 36 13.59 -7.71 24.96
C ASP A 36 12.48 -6.70 25.28
N VAL A 37 12.60 -5.46 24.78
CA VAL A 37 11.57 -4.43 24.91
C VAL A 37 10.31 -4.80 24.11
N SER A 38 10.46 -5.32 22.89
CA SER A 38 9.30 -5.71 22.07
C SER A 38 8.54 -6.90 22.67
N THR A 39 9.26 -7.91 23.18
CA THR A 39 8.63 -9.05 23.88
C THR A 39 7.93 -8.61 25.17
N GLN A 40 8.53 -7.71 25.95
CA GLN A 40 7.87 -7.14 27.14
C GLN A 40 6.61 -6.34 26.78
N GLN A 41 6.68 -5.50 25.74
CA GLN A 41 5.55 -4.70 25.27
C GLN A 41 4.39 -5.59 24.79
N ASN A 42 4.68 -6.66 24.05
CA ASN A 42 3.67 -7.62 23.61
C ASN A 42 2.98 -8.31 24.81
N THR A 43 3.75 -8.76 25.81
CA THR A 43 3.14 -9.41 26.99
C THR A 43 2.27 -8.47 27.81
N LYS A 44 2.64 -7.19 27.90
CA LYS A 44 1.84 -6.17 28.59
C LYS A 44 0.56 -5.85 27.81
N PHE A 45 0.67 -5.69 26.49
CA PHE A 45 -0.46 -5.46 25.61
C PHE A 45 -1.46 -6.61 25.68
N ASP A 46 -1.00 -7.86 25.62
CA ASP A 46 -1.88 -9.04 25.71
C ASP A 46 -2.62 -9.11 27.06
N GLN A 47 -1.94 -8.73 28.16
CA GLN A 47 -2.55 -8.64 29.48
C GLN A 47 -3.61 -7.53 29.57
N GLU A 48 -3.32 -6.34 29.03
CA GLU A 48 -4.26 -5.23 28.97
C GLU A 48 -5.48 -5.58 28.11
N GLN A 49 -5.27 -6.19 26.93
CA GLN A 49 -6.35 -6.67 26.06
C GLN A 49 -7.21 -7.73 26.74
N SER A 50 -6.59 -8.65 27.50
CA SER A 50 -7.33 -9.65 28.27
C SER A 50 -8.20 -9.03 29.37
N GLN A 51 -7.71 -8.01 30.06
CA GLN A 51 -8.50 -7.27 31.06
C GLN A 51 -9.69 -6.54 30.42
N ILE A 52 -9.45 -5.87 29.29
CA ILE A 52 -10.52 -5.18 28.56
C ILE A 52 -11.60 -6.18 28.14
N ARG A 53 -11.21 -7.34 27.57
CA ARG A 53 -12.16 -8.41 27.20
C ARG A 53 -12.97 -8.89 28.41
N ASN A 54 -12.33 -9.16 29.54
CA ASN A 54 -13.03 -9.63 30.74
C ASN A 54 -14.00 -8.57 31.29
N ASN A 55 -13.63 -7.28 31.25
CA ASN A 55 -14.52 -6.19 31.66
C ASN A 55 -15.74 -6.07 30.72
N VAL A 56 -15.53 -6.18 29.41
CA VAL A 56 -16.61 -6.17 28.41
C VAL A 56 -17.55 -7.35 28.61
N LEU A 57 -17.02 -8.56 28.81
CA LEU A 57 -17.81 -9.76 29.09
C LEU A 57 -18.61 -9.62 30.39
N GLY A 58 -18.00 -9.10 31.45
CA GLY A 58 -18.68 -8.82 32.71
C GLY A 58 -19.82 -7.83 32.55
N SER A 59 -19.59 -6.72 31.83
CA SER A 59 -20.63 -5.73 31.55
C SER A 59 -21.78 -6.29 30.71
N LEU A 60 -21.48 -7.11 29.69
CA LEU A 60 -22.50 -7.76 28.88
C LEU A 60 -23.33 -8.73 29.72
N ALA A 61 -22.69 -9.52 30.59
CA ALA A 61 -23.40 -10.43 31.49
C ALA A 61 -24.33 -9.69 32.45
N GLU A 62 -23.90 -8.54 32.99
CA GLU A 62 -24.76 -7.68 33.83
C GLU A 62 -25.97 -7.14 33.06
N GLN A 63 -25.80 -6.75 31.79
CA GLN A 63 -26.90 -6.31 30.93
C GLN A 63 -27.88 -7.45 30.62
N LEU A 64 -27.37 -8.64 30.29
CA LEU A 64 -28.19 -9.81 29.95
C LEU A 64 -29.06 -10.28 31.13
N LYS A 65 -28.57 -10.12 32.36
CA LYS A 65 -29.33 -10.50 33.58
C LYS A 65 -30.64 -9.72 33.74
N GLY A 66 -30.72 -8.50 33.21
CA GLY A 66 -31.94 -7.69 33.20
C GLY A 66 -32.95 -8.06 32.10
N VAL A 67 -32.61 -9.00 31.22
CA VAL A 67 -33.38 -9.35 30.03
C VAL A 67 -33.95 -10.77 30.16
N PRO A 68 -35.20 -11.03 29.74
CA PRO A 68 -35.77 -12.39 29.70
C PRO A 68 -34.90 -13.36 28.91
N LEU A 69 -34.80 -14.62 29.36
CA LEU A 69 -33.88 -15.62 28.82
C LEU A 69 -33.99 -15.77 27.29
N GLU A 70 -35.22 -15.81 26.78
CA GLU A 70 -35.55 -15.92 25.36
C GLU A 70 -35.06 -14.73 24.51
N SER A 71 -34.81 -13.57 25.13
CA SER A 71 -34.35 -12.35 24.46
C SER A 71 -32.83 -12.15 24.53
N ARG A 72 -32.12 -12.92 25.37
CA ARG A 72 -30.67 -12.77 25.59
C ARG A 72 -29.85 -13.06 24.33
N ALA A 73 -30.17 -14.11 23.60
CA ALA A 73 -29.48 -14.43 22.34
C ALA A 73 -29.60 -13.30 21.30
N GLY A 74 -30.78 -12.67 21.22
CA GLY A 74 -31.01 -11.51 20.37
C GLY A 74 -30.16 -10.30 20.78
N LEU A 75 -30.04 -10.04 22.08
CA LEU A 75 -29.19 -8.95 22.58
C LEU A 75 -27.70 -9.20 22.29
N ILE A 76 -27.23 -10.44 22.40
CA ILE A 76 -25.85 -10.80 22.06
C ILE A 76 -25.60 -10.57 20.56
N ALA A 77 -26.54 -10.98 19.70
CA ALA A 77 -26.43 -10.74 18.26
C ALA A 77 -26.40 -9.24 17.92
N GLN A 78 -27.19 -8.41 18.61
CA GLN A 78 -27.16 -6.94 18.47
C GLN A 78 -25.81 -6.34 18.90
N ASN A 79 -25.13 -6.94 19.89
CA ASN A 79 -23.83 -6.49 20.38
C ASN A 79 -22.64 -7.16 19.67
N ALA A 80 -22.86 -8.01 18.66
CA ALA A 80 -21.79 -8.76 18.01
C ALA A 80 -20.72 -7.84 17.37
N GLN A 81 -21.13 -6.70 16.81
CA GLN A 81 -20.21 -5.70 16.26
C GLN A 81 -19.38 -4.98 17.33
N GLU A 82 -19.91 -4.79 18.54
CA GLU A 82 -19.12 -4.22 19.65
C GLU A 82 -18.16 -5.26 20.23
N LEU A 83 -18.61 -6.51 20.39
CA LEU A 83 -17.78 -7.62 20.86
C LEU A 83 -16.58 -7.89 19.95
N SER A 84 -16.75 -7.79 18.63
CA SER A 84 -15.66 -7.99 17.67
C SER A 84 -14.56 -6.93 17.78
N LYS A 85 -14.87 -5.69 18.19
CA LYS A 85 -13.86 -4.65 18.46
C LYS A 85 -12.89 -5.03 19.59
N PHE A 86 -13.32 -5.94 20.47
CA PHE A 86 -12.51 -6.47 21.56
C PHE A 86 -11.98 -7.87 21.27
N ASN A 87 -12.07 -8.35 20.02
CA ASN A 87 -11.68 -9.69 19.61
C ASN A 87 -12.43 -10.80 20.38
N ILE A 88 -13.72 -10.59 20.65
CA ILE A 88 -14.64 -11.58 21.20
C ILE A 88 -15.57 -12.02 20.08
N ASP A 89 -15.46 -13.28 19.66
CA ASP A 89 -16.36 -13.85 18.66
C ASP A 89 -17.73 -14.13 19.30
N ALA A 90 -18.79 -13.50 18.78
CA ALA A 90 -20.15 -13.71 19.27
C ALA A 90 -20.65 -15.16 19.08
N SER A 91 -20.03 -15.93 18.19
CA SER A 91 -20.38 -17.34 17.95
C SER A 91 -20.21 -18.22 19.20
N VAL A 92 -19.30 -17.84 20.12
CA VAL A 92 -19.05 -18.58 21.36
C VAL A 92 -20.28 -18.64 22.29
N PHE A 93 -21.25 -17.75 22.08
CA PHE A 93 -22.48 -17.69 22.86
C PHE A 93 -23.65 -18.47 22.26
N GLN A 94 -23.56 -18.93 21.01
CA GLN A 94 -24.69 -19.56 20.31
C GLN A 94 -25.20 -20.83 20.99
N ASN A 95 -24.35 -21.51 21.76
CA ASN A 95 -24.68 -22.70 22.55
C ASN A 95 -24.33 -22.54 24.03
N ALA A 96 -24.06 -21.32 24.49
CA ALA A 96 -23.76 -21.07 25.89
C ALA A 96 -25.05 -21.19 26.71
N ASP A 97 -24.95 -21.74 27.92
CA ASP A 97 -26.03 -21.58 28.89
C ASP A 97 -26.04 -20.12 29.37
N LEU A 98 -27.12 -19.41 29.03
CA LEU A 98 -27.33 -18.01 29.37
C LEU A 98 -28.23 -17.86 30.61
N SER A 99 -28.36 -18.90 31.43
CA SER A 99 -29.07 -18.84 32.71
C SER A 99 -28.44 -17.82 33.66
N ASP A 100 -29.23 -17.33 34.62
CA ASP A 100 -28.74 -16.35 35.62
C ASP A 100 -27.55 -16.90 36.43
N ALA A 101 -27.52 -18.21 36.68
CA ALA A 101 -26.43 -18.87 37.39
C ALA A 101 -25.10 -18.77 36.61
N GLU A 102 -25.14 -19.03 35.30
CA GLU A 102 -23.95 -18.92 34.46
C GLU A 102 -23.52 -17.45 34.26
N LEU A 103 -24.47 -16.53 34.11
CA LEU A 103 -24.14 -15.11 34.06
C LEU A 103 -23.50 -14.64 35.37
N ASP A 104 -23.96 -15.10 36.53
CA ASP A 104 -23.34 -14.78 37.82
C ASP A 104 -21.91 -15.34 37.92
N ASN A 105 -21.65 -16.54 37.36
CA ASN A 105 -20.30 -17.08 37.25
C ASN A 105 -19.40 -16.22 36.36
N VAL A 106 -19.89 -15.76 35.21
CA VAL A 106 -19.15 -14.86 34.30
C VAL A 106 -18.85 -13.52 34.97
N ILE A 107 -19.83 -12.93 35.67
CA ILE A 107 -19.65 -11.67 36.41
C ILE A 107 -18.63 -11.85 37.54
N ALA A 108 -18.71 -12.95 38.29
CA ALA A 108 -17.75 -13.27 39.33
C ALA A 108 -16.34 -13.51 38.76
N GLY A 109 -16.24 -14.18 37.62
CA GLY A 109 -14.99 -14.38 36.87
C GLY A 109 -14.37 -13.06 36.41
N ALA A 110 -15.17 -12.19 35.81
CA ALA A 110 -14.73 -10.86 35.38
C ALA A 110 -14.26 -9.99 36.55
N LYS A 111 -14.99 -10.00 37.69
CA LYS A 111 -14.63 -9.24 38.90
C LYS A 111 -13.43 -9.84 39.65
N SER A 112 -13.27 -11.15 39.61
CA SER A 112 -12.14 -11.87 40.23
C SER A 112 -10.90 -11.89 39.35
N PHE A 113 -11.00 -11.50 38.08
CA PHE A 113 -9.87 -11.18 37.21
C PHE A 113 -9.18 -9.88 37.67
N ARG A 114 -8.67 -9.90 38.89
CA ARG A 114 -7.51 -9.11 39.24
C ARG A 114 -6.35 -9.77 38.50
N PRO A 115 -5.58 -9.07 37.65
CA PRO A 115 -4.32 -9.63 37.20
C PRO A 115 -3.57 -10.00 38.48
N ALA A 116 -3.39 -11.30 38.75
CA ALA A 116 -2.54 -11.74 39.83
C ALA A 116 -1.23 -10.99 39.61
N LEU A 117 -0.90 -10.01 40.49
CA LEU A 117 0.14 -9.00 40.28
C LEU A 117 1.24 -9.59 39.40
N ALA A 118 1.15 -9.33 38.09
CA ALA A 118 1.78 -10.21 37.12
C ALA A 118 3.25 -10.20 37.45
N GLN A 119 3.76 -11.35 37.89
CA GLN A 119 5.15 -11.45 38.30
C GLN A 119 5.97 -10.83 37.18
N THR A 120 6.78 -9.85 37.53
CA THR A 120 7.61 -9.16 36.53
C THR A 120 8.42 -10.21 35.78
N THR A 121 8.83 -9.93 34.54
CA THR A 121 9.65 -10.88 33.77
C THR A 121 10.88 -11.33 34.58
N GLY A 122 11.44 -10.44 35.40
CA GLY A 122 12.49 -10.79 36.36
C GLY A 122 12.05 -11.75 37.46
N GLN A 123 10.85 -11.58 38.05
CA GLN A 123 10.31 -12.53 39.03
C GLN A 123 10.03 -13.91 38.42
N ARG A 124 9.51 -13.96 37.18
CA ARG A 124 9.27 -15.23 36.46
C ARG A 124 10.56 -15.96 36.10
N ASP A 125 11.54 -15.23 35.57
CA ASP A 125 12.86 -15.78 35.23
C ASP A 125 13.64 -16.20 36.48
N PHE A 126 13.52 -15.44 37.57
CA PHE A 126 14.06 -15.83 38.86
C PHE A 126 13.39 -17.11 39.36
N GLN A 127 12.05 -17.18 39.39
CA GLN A 127 11.32 -18.36 39.85
C GLN A 127 11.68 -19.62 39.04
N SER A 128 11.79 -19.50 37.71
CA SER A 128 12.16 -20.63 36.84
C SER A 128 13.58 -21.12 37.11
N LYS A 129 14.54 -20.20 37.30
CA LYS A 129 15.93 -20.54 37.64
C LYS A 129 16.10 -21.08 39.04
N THR A 130 15.17 -20.76 39.94
CA THR A 130 15.18 -21.25 41.32
C THR A 130 14.30 -22.48 41.55
N GLN A 131 13.65 -23.01 40.52
CA GLN A 131 12.78 -24.16 40.68
C GLN A 131 13.59 -25.39 41.14
N GLY A 132 13.20 -25.97 42.28
CA GLY A 132 13.90 -27.11 42.89
C GLY A 132 15.06 -26.75 43.82
N LEU A 133 15.35 -25.46 44.01
CA LEU A 133 16.28 -25.00 45.03
C LEU A 133 15.60 -24.95 46.41
N THR A 134 16.39 -25.18 47.46
CA THR A 134 15.96 -24.99 48.85
C THR A 134 15.76 -23.50 49.16
N GLU A 135 14.94 -23.17 50.17
CA GLU A 135 14.70 -21.77 50.55
C GLU A 135 16.00 -21.01 50.86
N GLU A 136 16.99 -21.67 51.46
CA GLU A 136 18.31 -21.08 51.74
C GLU A 136 19.07 -20.72 50.46
N GLU A 137 19.00 -21.58 49.44
CA GLU A 137 19.63 -21.35 48.14
C GLU A 137 18.93 -20.22 47.37
N ILE A 138 17.60 -20.14 47.46
CA ILE A 138 16.81 -19.04 46.89
C ILE A 138 17.23 -17.71 47.53
N LEU A 139 17.31 -17.66 48.86
CA LEU A 139 17.73 -16.48 49.61
C LEU A 139 19.17 -16.07 49.27
N ARG A 140 20.06 -17.06 49.08
CA ARG A 140 21.44 -16.81 48.65
C ARG A 140 21.48 -16.25 47.22
N ALA A 141 20.70 -16.79 46.29
CA ALA A 141 20.60 -16.28 44.92
C ALA A 141 20.07 -14.84 44.89
N GLN A 142 19.05 -14.51 45.69
CA GLN A 142 18.55 -13.14 45.84
C GLN A 142 19.63 -12.20 46.38
N LYS A 143 20.36 -12.60 47.42
CA LYS A 143 21.46 -11.80 47.97
C LYS A 143 22.59 -11.58 46.96
N VAL A 144 22.87 -12.57 46.12
CA VAL A 144 23.87 -12.46 45.04
C VAL A 144 23.39 -11.52 43.93
N ASP A 145 22.11 -11.57 43.56
CA ASP A 145 21.53 -10.70 42.52
C ASP A 145 21.44 -9.24 42.98
N LEU A 146 21.11 -9.03 44.25
CA LEU A 146 21.13 -7.70 44.90
C LEU A 146 22.56 -7.19 45.20
N GLY A 147 23.60 -7.96 44.92
CA GLY A 147 24.99 -7.58 45.20
C GLY A 147 25.36 -7.54 46.69
N LEU A 148 24.53 -8.13 47.56
CA LEU A 148 24.77 -8.21 49.00
C LEU A 148 25.75 -9.32 49.37
N VAL A 149 25.94 -10.31 48.50
CA VAL A 149 26.92 -11.40 48.65
C VAL A 149 27.74 -11.49 47.37
N PRO A 150 29.08 -11.57 47.45
CA PRO A 150 29.93 -11.74 46.28
C PRO A 150 29.57 -13.03 45.53
N ARG A 151 29.51 -12.96 44.19
CA ARG A 151 29.31 -14.13 43.34
C ARG A 151 30.44 -15.13 43.62
N ALA A 152 30.07 -16.41 43.81
CA ALA A 152 31.05 -17.46 44.01
C ALA A 152 31.79 -17.74 42.70
N GLY A 153 32.95 -17.09 42.54
CA GLY A 153 33.86 -17.26 41.41
C GLY A 153 34.14 -15.94 40.69
N LEU A 154 35.35 -15.86 40.13
CA LEU A 154 35.73 -14.81 39.19
C LEU A 154 34.72 -14.78 38.05
N SER A 155 34.22 -13.59 37.75
CA SER A 155 33.37 -13.35 36.59
C SER A 155 34.03 -13.94 35.33
N ALA A 156 33.24 -14.28 34.32
CA ALA A 156 33.81 -14.75 33.05
C ALA A 156 34.86 -13.75 32.51
N ALA A 157 34.63 -12.44 32.70
CA ALA A 157 35.58 -11.39 32.33
C ALA A 157 36.89 -11.47 33.13
N GLU A 158 36.84 -11.69 34.45
CA GLU A 158 38.03 -11.85 35.28
C GLU A 158 38.81 -13.11 34.94
N ARG A 159 38.13 -14.24 34.68
CA ARG A 159 38.80 -15.47 34.22
C ARG A 159 39.49 -15.31 32.86
N ILE A 160 38.89 -14.53 31.98
CA ILE A 160 39.48 -14.20 30.67
C ILE A 160 40.66 -13.25 30.83
N ALA A 161 40.61 -12.33 31.80
CA ALA A 161 41.70 -11.39 32.08
C ALA A 161 42.92 -12.09 32.72
N GLU A 162 42.71 -13.12 33.53
CA GLU A 162 43.78 -13.86 34.21
C GLU A 162 44.42 -14.96 33.35
N ASP A 163 43.72 -15.50 32.34
CA ASP A 163 44.23 -16.55 31.45
C ASP A 163 44.43 -16.03 30.01
N GLU A 164 45.70 -15.72 29.68
CA GLU A 164 46.11 -15.20 28.37
C GLU A 164 45.75 -16.16 27.22
N LYS A 165 45.85 -17.49 27.43
CA LYS A 165 45.49 -18.48 26.41
C LYS A 165 43.98 -18.52 26.20
N LEU A 166 43.20 -18.38 27.27
CA LEU A 166 41.74 -18.29 27.17
C LEU A 166 41.33 -17.02 26.40
N ALA A 167 41.97 -15.88 26.69
CA ALA A 167 41.73 -14.63 25.96
C ALA A 167 42.04 -14.75 24.47
N GLU A 168 43.18 -15.34 24.09
CA GLU A 168 43.57 -15.56 22.69
C GLU A 168 42.59 -16.48 21.96
N ASN A 169 42.16 -17.57 22.61
CA ASN A 169 41.17 -18.49 22.05
C ASN A 169 39.82 -17.80 21.83
N ILE A 170 39.35 -16.99 22.77
CA ILE A 170 38.10 -16.24 22.65
C ILE A 170 38.19 -15.22 21.51
N ALA A 171 39.30 -14.46 21.44
CA ALA A 171 39.52 -13.51 20.36
C ALA A 171 39.52 -14.21 18.99
N THR A 172 40.16 -15.38 18.89
CA THR A 172 40.19 -16.19 17.66
C THR A 172 38.81 -16.70 17.26
N VAL A 173 38.04 -17.22 18.23
CA VAL A 173 36.68 -17.72 17.99
C VAL A 173 35.75 -16.59 17.57
N GLU A 174 35.78 -15.44 18.25
CA GLU A 174 34.97 -14.27 17.90
C GLU A 174 35.38 -13.69 16.54
N GLY A 175 36.67 -13.69 16.21
CA GLY A 175 37.17 -13.33 14.89
C GLY A 175 36.62 -14.24 13.78
N LYS A 176 36.70 -15.56 13.96
CA LYS A 176 36.14 -16.55 13.00
C LYS A 176 34.62 -16.42 12.86
N LYS A 177 33.90 -16.19 13.96
CA LYS A 177 32.44 -15.95 13.92
C LYS A 177 32.11 -14.68 13.13
N ALA A 178 32.86 -13.58 13.35
CA ALA A 178 32.66 -12.33 12.62
C ALA A 178 32.93 -12.51 11.12
N GLU A 179 34.04 -13.18 10.77
CA GLU A 179 34.39 -13.49 9.38
C GLU A 179 33.33 -14.34 8.68
N ALA A 180 32.86 -15.41 9.34
CA ALA A 180 31.80 -16.27 8.80
C ALA A 180 30.49 -15.49 8.57
N LYS A 181 30.15 -14.58 9.49
CA LYS A 181 28.95 -13.73 9.38
C LYS A 181 29.05 -12.76 8.20
N GLU A 182 30.19 -12.11 8.01
CA GLU A 182 30.40 -11.19 6.88
C GLU A 182 30.45 -11.94 5.54
N LYS A 183 31.11 -13.11 5.49
CA LYS A 183 31.07 -14.00 4.31
C LYS A 183 29.64 -14.44 3.98
N GLY A 184 28.84 -14.78 4.98
CA GLY A 184 27.43 -15.12 4.83
C GLY A 184 26.62 -13.97 4.22
N LYS A 185 26.77 -12.75 4.75
CA LYS A 185 26.12 -11.55 4.20
C LYS A 185 26.54 -11.27 2.75
N LEU A 186 27.84 -11.32 2.45
CA LEU A 186 28.36 -11.09 1.10
C LEU A 186 27.84 -12.12 0.10
N LYS A 187 27.74 -13.40 0.51
CA LYS A 187 27.17 -14.46 -0.32
C LYS A 187 25.70 -14.19 -0.62
N VAL A 188 24.89 -13.89 0.39
CA VAL A 188 23.47 -13.56 0.23
C VAL A 188 23.29 -12.31 -0.64
N GLN A 189 24.09 -11.27 -0.44
CA GLN A 189 24.07 -10.08 -1.30
C GLN A 189 24.42 -10.41 -2.75
N LYS A 190 25.45 -11.22 -2.99
CA LYS A 190 25.86 -11.62 -4.34
C LYS A 190 24.78 -12.44 -5.06
N GLU A 191 24.04 -13.27 -4.32
CA GLU A 191 22.94 -14.09 -4.85
C GLU A 191 21.67 -13.26 -5.09
N LEU A 192 21.32 -12.32 -4.21
CA LEU A 192 20.08 -11.53 -4.31
C LEU A 192 20.20 -10.29 -5.20
N LEU A 193 21.38 -9.65 -5.29
CA LEU A 193 21.57 -8.42 -6.06
C LEU A 193 21.15 -8.53 -7.53
N PRO A 194 21.47 -9.61 -8.28
CA PRO A 194 21.00 -9.77 -9.66
C PRO A 194 19.47 -9.84 -9.76
N SER A 195 18.81 -10.54 -8.83
CA SER A 195 17.35 -10.66 -8.79
C SER A 195 16.70 -9.30 -8.52
N ILE A 196 17.17 -8.58 -7.50
CA ILE A 196 16.70 -7.22 -7.16
C ILE A 196 16.88 -6.28 -8.35
N ARG A 197 18.04 -6.30 -9.03
CA ARG A 197 18.29 -5.50 -10.23
C ARG A 197 17.37 -5.87 -11.39
N GLY A 198 17.06 -7.16 -11.53
CA GLY A 198 16.10 -7.65 -12.53
C GLY A 198 14.70 -7.09 -12.30
N GLU A 199 14.21 -7.16 -11.07
CA GLU A 199 12.90 -6.63 -10.68
C GLU A 199 12.83 -5.11 -10.80
N ILE A 200 13.88 -4.36 -10.39
CA ILE A 200 13.95 -2.91 -10.60
C ILE A 200 13.82 -2.56 -12.09
N LYS A 201 14.53 -3.27 -12.97
CA LYS A 201 14.44 -3.03 -14.43
C LYS A 201 13.06 -3.36 -15.00
N LYS A 202 12.36 -4.38 -14.48
CA LYS A 202 10.99 -4.69 -14.88
C LYS A 202 10.05 -3.57 -14.45
N ALA A 203 10.14 -3.15 -13.19
CA ALA A 203 9.34 -2.07 -12.63
C ALA A 203 9.59 -0.73 -13.35
N GLU A 204 10.83 -0.43 -13.72
CA GLU A 204 11.18 0.78 -14.50
C GLU A 204 10.52 0.75 -15.89
N LYS A 205 10.58 -0.37 -16.61
CA LYS A 205 9.91 -0.52 -17.91
C LYS A 205 8.39 -0.38 -17.79
N GLU A 206 7.80 -1.01 -16.77
CA GLU A 206 6.36 -0.91 -16.52
C GLU A 206 5.95 0.54 -16.18
N ALA A 207 6.75 1.23 -15.36
CA ALA A 207 6.50 2.64 -15.01
C ALA A 207 6.62 3.57 -16.22
N VAL A 208 7.59 3.34 -17.12
CA VAL A 208 7.70 4.10 -18.38
C VAL A 208 6.46 3.88 -19.25
N VAL A 209 6.06 2.62 -19.45
CA VAL A 209 4.85 2.29 -20.23
C VAL A 209 3.61 2.95 -19.62
N LYS A 210 3.43 2.87 -18.29
CA LYS A 210 2.32 3.55 -17.58
C LYS A 210 2.38 5.08 -17.70
N GLY A 211 3.57 5.67 -17.66
CA GLY A 211 3.75 7.11 -17.81
C GLY A 211 3.40 7.60 -19.22
N GLU A 212 3.77 6.84 -20.25
CA GLU A 212 3.41 7.12 -21.64
C GLU A 212 1.90 7.00 -21.87
N THR A 213 1.27 5.93 -21.38
CA THR A 213 -0.18 5.74 -21.50
C THR A 213 -0.95 6.79 -20.70
N PHE A 214 -0.51 7.15 -19.50
CA PHE A 214 -1.14 8.22 -18.70
C PHE A 214 -1.05 9.59 -19.38
N THR A 215 0.11 9.91 -19.98
CA THR A 215 0.29 11.15 -20.74
C THR A 215 -0.60 11.19 -21.97
N ALA A 216 -0.68 10.08 -22.72
CA ALA A 216 -1.57 9.96 -23.87
C ALA A 216 -3.05 10.11 -23.48
N LEU A 217 -3.45 9.49 -22.37
CA LEU A 217 -4.81 9.54 -21.84
C LEU A 217 -5.22 10.95 -21.44
N ASN A 218 -4.37 11.67 -20.70
CA ASN A 218 -4.67 13.05 -20.32
C ASN A 218 -4.77 13.98 -21.53
N ARG A 219 -3.91 13.81 -22.53
CA ARG A 219 -3.99 14.57 -23.78
C ARG A 219 -5.31 14.27 -24.51
N ALA A 220 -5.68 13.00 -24.61
CA ALA A 220 -6.91 12.58 -25.25
C ALA A 220 -8.14 13.18 -24.56
N LYS A 221 -8.21 13.09 -23.22
CA LYS A 221 -9.27 13.70 -22.41
C LYS A 221 -9.36 15.21 -22.58
N ALA A 222 -8.24 15.92 -22.53
CA ALA A 222 -8.19 17.36 -22.66
C ALA A 222 -8.69 17.84 -24.04
N ALA A 223 -8.50 17.03 -25.08
CA ALA A 223 -8.92 17.35 -26.44
C ALA A 223 -10.34 16.87 -26.79
N LEU A 224 -10.96 16.00 -25.99
CA LEU A 224 -12.35 15.53 -26.22
C LEU A 224 -13.37 16.65 -26.40
N PRO A 225 -13.38 17.74 -25.62
CA PRO A 225 -14.34 18.84 -25.81
C PRO A 225 -14.19 19.52 -27.17
N GLY A 226 -12.95 19.82 -27.58
CA GLY A 226 -12.67 20.41 -28.89
C GLY A 226 -13.03 19.47 -30.03
N LEU A 227 -12.79 18.17 -29.86
CA LEU A 227 -13.15 17.16 -30.84
C LEU A 227 -14.66 17.07 -31.04
N ARG A 228 -15.44 17.13 -29.96
CA ARG A 228 -16.91 17.18 -30.03
C ARG A 228 -17.40 18.43 -30.77
N GLU A 229 -16.83 19.59 -30.48
CA GLU A 229 -17.19 20.84 -31.16
C GLU A 229 -16.92 20.77 -32.67
N VAL A 230 -15.75 20.29 -33.07
CA VAL A 230 -15.37 20.13 -34.47
C VAL A 230 -16.27 19.09 -35.17
N THR A 231 -16.58 17.98 -34.50
CA THR A 231 -17.51 16.96 -35.02
C THR A 231 -18.90 17.55 -35.25
N GLU A 232 -19.45 18.33 -34.32
CA GLU A 232 -20.75 18.98 -34.52
C GLU A 232 -20.72 19.99 -35.68
N LYS A 233 -19.64 20.77 -35.83
CA LYS A 233 -19.46 21.65 -37.01
C LYS A 233 -19.43 20.85 -38.31
N LEU A 234 -18.76 19.69 -38.34
CA LEU A 234 -18.75 18.80 -39.49
C LEU A 234 -20.13 18.24 -39.82
N LYS A 235 -20.93 17.84 -38.82
CA LYS A 235 -22.30 17.35 -39.04
C LYS A 235 -23.17 18.40 -39.70
N VAL A 236 -23.08 19.65 -39.24
CA VAL A 236 -23.78 20.80 -39.85
C VAL A 236 -23.30 21.06 -41.27
N LEU A 237 -22.00 20.97 -41.53
CA LEU A 237 -21.43 21.12 -42.88
C LEU A 237 -21.83 19.97 -43.81
N ALA A 238 -21.94 18.74 -43.31
CA ALA A 238 -22.38 17.59 -44.11
C ALA A 238 -23.80 17.78 -44.65
N ASP A 239 -24.73 18.29 -43.83
CA ASP A 239 -26.09 18.63 -44.28
C ASP A 239 -26.10 19.66 -45.41
N VAL A 240 -25.19 20.63 -45.33
CA VAL A 240 -25.05 21.70 -46.31
C VAL A 240 -24.33 21.24 -47.58
N ALA A 241 -23.36 20.34 -47.47
CA ALA A 241 -22.53 19.88 -48.58
C ALA A 241 -23.29 18.95 -49.54
N THR A 242 -24.29 18.21 -49.03
CA THR A 242 -25.04 17.23 -49.84
C THR A 242 -26.45 17.71 -50.22
N PHE A 243 -27.04 18.69 -49.51
CA PHE A 243 -28.28 19.34 -49.97
C PHE A 243 -28.01 20.66 -50.69
N THR A 244 -28.36 20.71 -51.97
CA THR A 244 -28.39 21.92 -52.83
C THR A 244 -29.30 23.06 -52.31
N THR A 245 -30.00 22.86 -51.19
CA THR A 245 -31.11 23.69 -50.71
C THR A 245 -30.94 24.17 -49.25
N GLY A 246 -29.74 24.12 -48.67
CA GLY A 246 -29.43 24.57 -47.29
C GLY A 246 -29.16 26.08 -47.12
N GLY A 247 -29.92 26.97 -47.77
CA GLY A 247 -29.57 28.39 -47.94
C GLY A 247 -29.51 29.27 -46.67
N LYS A 248 -30.03 28.83 -45.53
CA LYS A 248 -30.12 29.66 -44.30
C LYS A 248 -28.92 29.52 -43.36
N ILE A 249 -28.40 28.30 -43.18
CA ILE A 249 -27.22 28.04 -42.32
C ILE A 249 -25.94 28.56 -43.00
N LEU A 250 -25.85 28.38 -44.33
CA LEU A 250 -24.77 28.93 -45.15
C LEU A 250 -24.68 30.46 -45.07
N ASN A 251 -25.81 31.15 -44.97
CA ASN A 251 -25.82 32.62 -44.85
C ASN A 251 -25.26 33.10 -43.51
N LEU A 252 -25.38 32.31 -42.44
CA LEU A 252 -24.78 32.64 -41.14
C LEU A 252 -23.26 32.51 -41.21
N LEU A 253 -22.77 31.37 -41.74
CA LEU A 253 -21.34 31.10 -41.88
C LEU A 253 -20.66 32.00 -42.93
N ALA A 254 -21.32 32.27 -44.06
CA ALA A 254 -20.80 33.15 -45.11
C ALA A 254 -20.73 34.62 -44.63
N LYS A 255 -21.65 35.03 -43.75
CA LYS A 255 -21.66 36.38 -43.16
C LYS A 255 -20.58 36.55 -42.09
N GLU A 256 -20.21 35.49 -41.36
CA GLU A 256 -19.08 35.51 -40.43
C GLU A 256 -17.71 35.32 -41.12
N SER A 257 -17.65 34.55 -42.21
CA SER A 257 -16.38 34.22 -42.89
C SER A 257 -16.04 35.09 -44.11
N GLY A 258 -16.97 35.91 -44.59
CA GLY A 258 -16.74 36.85 -45.69
C GLY A 258 -16.63 36.23 -47.10
N PHE A 259 -16.92 34.94 -47.26
CA PHE A 259 -16.78 34.25 -48.54
C PHE A 259 -18.06 34.28 -49.38
N GLY A 260 -18.03 35.03 -50.49
CA GLY A 260 -19.09 35.09 -51.49
C GLY A 260 -18.98 34.00 -52.56
N ALA A 261 -20.11 33.31 -52.80
CA ALA A 261 -20.52 32.56 -54.01
C ALA A 261 -19.91 31.18 -54.36
N THR A 262 -20.64 30.09 -54.09
CA THR A 262 -21.42 29.19 -55.00
C THR A 262 -21.84 27.95 -54.20
N LYS A 263 -23.15 27.69 -54.10
CA LYS A 263 -23.79 27.03 -52.94
C LYS A 263 -23.33 25.60 -52.58
N GLY A 264 -22.90 24.79 -53.56
CA GLY A 264 -22.48 23.39 -53.31
C GLY A 264 -20.96 23.16 -53.42
N ALA A 265 -20.32 23.72 -54.45
CA ALA A 265 -18.88 23.56 -54.66
C ALA A 265 -18.05 24.27 -53.57
N THR A 266 -18.46 25.48 -53.15
CA THR A 266 -17.81 26.19 -52.05
C THR A 266 -17.97 25.42 -50.73
N ALA A 267 -19.16 24.86 -50.45
CA ALA A 267 -19.39 24.08 -49.22
C ALA A 267 -18.50 22.83 -49.15
N ARG A 268 -18.34 22.09 -50.26
CA ARG A 268 -17.41 20.94 -50.33
C ARG A 268 -15.95 21.36 -50.15
N THR A 269 -15.53 22.48 -50.75
CA THR A 269 -14.18 23.02 -50.54
C THR A 269 -13.96 23.45 -49.09
N THR A 270 -14.96 24.08 -48.46
CA THR A 270 -14.91 24.43 -47.03
C THR A 270 -14.86 23.18 -46.16
N MET A 271 -15.68 22.17 -46.43
CA MET A 271 -15.66 20.90 -45.68
C MET A 271 -14.30 20.21 -45.81
N ARG A 272 -13.74 20.14 -47.03
CA ARG A 272 -12.36 19.66 -47.25
C ARG A 272 -11.34 20.45 -46.45
N ALA A 273 -11.43 21.78 -46.46
CA ALA A 273 -10.51 22.63 -45.70
C ALA A 273 -10.63 22.43 -44.19
N VAL A 274 -11.84 22.23 -43.65
CA VAL A 274 -12.06 21.94 -42.24
C VAL A 274 -11.52 20.56 -41.86
N VAL A 275 -11.78 19.54 -42.69
CA VAL A 275 -11.26 18.19 -42.48
C VAL A 275 -9.72 18.19 -42.50
N ASP A 276 -9.12 18.77 -43.54
CA ASP A 276 -7.68 18.73 -43.77
C ASP A 276 -6.90 19.60 -42.77
N ASN A 277 -7.43 20.77 -42.38
CA ASN A 277 -6.70 21.73 -41.54
C ASN A 277 -7.09 21.72 -40.06
N GLN A 278 -8.25 21.17 -39.69
CA GLN A 278 -8.73 21.22 -38.30
C GLN A 278 -8.98 19.81 -37.75
N VAL A 279 -9.76 18.98 -38.44
CA VAL A 279 -10.20 17.68 -37.91
C VAL A 279 -9.06 16.69 -37.85
N LEU A 280 -8.34 16.47 -38.97
CA LEU A 280 -7.23 15.51 -39.01
C LEU A 280 -6.07 15.93 -38.09
N PRO A 281 -5.64 17.21 -38.05
CA PRO A 281 -4.65 17.65 -37.07
C PRO A 281 -5.13 17.47 -35.62
N LEU A 282 -6.37 17.84 -35.29
CA LEU A 282 -6.90 17.68 -33.94
C LEU A 282 -6.96 16.20 -33.53
N LEU A 283 -7.38 15.31 -34.43
CA LEU A 283 -7.37 13.86 -34.18
C LEU A 283 -5.95 13.34 -33.99
N ARG A 284 -4.99 13.80 -34.79
CA ARG A 284 -3.58 13.43 -34.64
C ARG A 284 -2.99 13.94 -33.33
N ASP A 285 -3.34 15.15 -32.91
CA ASP A 285 -2.86 15.72 -31.64
C ASP A 285 -3.53 15.02 -30.45
N THR A 286 -4.82 14.67 -30.55
CA THR A 286 -5.59 13.98 -29.51
C THR A 286 -5.09 12.56 -29.28
N PHE A 287 -4.88 11.80 -30.36
CA PHE A 287 -4.60 10.36 -30.29
C PHE A 287 -3.13 10.02 -30.58
N GLY A 288 -2.31 10.98 -31.01
CA GLY A 288 -0.88 10.80 -31.25
C GLY A 288 -0.59 9.62 -32.17
N ALA A 289 0.28 8.71 -31.70
CA ALA A 289 0.64 7.50 -32.43
C ALA A 289 -0.52 6.51 -32.64
N ALA A 290 -1.61 6.62 -31.87
CA ALA A 290 -2.80 5.78 -32.01
C ALA A 290 -3.78 6.26 -33.11
N PHE A 291 -3.46 7.36 -33.80
CA PHE A 291 -4.14 7.76 -35.03
C PHE A 291 -3.15 7.71 -36.19
N THR A 292 -3.27 6.65 -36.97
CA THR A 292 -2.38 6.39 -38.10
C THR A 292 -2.77 7.24 -39.32
N LYS A 293 -1.80 7.47 -40.21
CA LYS A 293 -2.06 8.14 -41.48
C LYS A 293 -3.14 7.41 -42.31
N ALA A 294 -3.13 6.08 -42.29
CA ALA A 294 -4.11 5.26 -43.01
C ALA A 294 -5.54 5.46 -42.48
N GLU A 295 -5.73 5.52 -41.15
CA GLU A 295 -7.03 5.86 -40.56
C GLU A 295 -7.47 7.27 -40.95
N GLY A 296 -6.54 8.24 -40.93
CA GLY A 296 -6.82 9.62 -41.35
C GLY A 296 -7.22 9.74 -42.81
N ASP A 297 -6.49 9.07 -43.70
CA ASP A 297 -6.79 9.04 -45.13
C ASP A 297 -8.13 8.33 -45.40
N SER A 298 -8.44 7.24 -44.67
CA SER A 298 -9.74 6.56 -44.76
C SER A 298 -10.88 7.48 -44.31
N LEU A 299 -10.76 8.10 -43.15
CA LEU A 299 -11.78 9.03 -42.62
C LEU A 299 -11.99 10.20 -43.58
N ARG A 300 -10.89 10.78 -44.07
CA ARG A 300 -10.92 11.85 -45.07
C ARG A 300 -11.64 11.42 -46.34
N ASN A 301 -11.34 10.24 -46.87
CA ASN A 301 -11.95 9.75 -48.09
C ASN A 301 -13.45 9.53 -47.91
N THR A 302 -13.89 8.94 -46.80
CA THR A 302 -15.32 8.75 -46.50
C THR A 302 -16.04 10.07 -46.29
N LEU A 303 -15.43 11.03 -45.59
CA LEU A 303 -16.06 12.35 -45.35
C LEU A 303 -16.10 13.25 -46.58
N LEU A 304 -15.19 13.05 -47.54
CA LEU A 304 -15.09 13.87 -48.75
C LEU A 304 -15.61 13.16 -50.02
N ASP A 305 -16.19 11.98 -49.86
CA ASP A 305 -16.81 11.24 -50.95
C ASP A 305 -18.07 11.98 -51.44
N PRO A 306 -18.11 12.41 -52.72
CA PRO A 306 -19.25 13.13 -53.27
C PRO A 306 -20.56 12.32 -53.30
N ASP A 307 -20.48 10.99 -53.23
CA ASP A 307 -21.63 10.08 -53.33
C ASP A 307 -22.16 9.64 -51.95
N THR A 308 -21.45 9.97 -50.86
CA THR A 308 -21.90 9.62 -49.51
C THR A 308 -23.03 10.55 -49.04
N ALA A 309 -24.13 9.98 -48.55
CA ALA A 309 -25.26 10.75 -48.01
C ALA A 309 -24.89 11.44 -46.68
N PRO A 310 -25.49 12.61 -46.33
CA PRO A 310 -25.20 13.29 -45.06
C PRO A 310 -25.33 12.39 -43.84
N ASP A 311 -26.42 11.62 -43.79
CA ASP A 311 -26.69 10.74 -42.65
C ASP A 311 -25.64 9.64 -42.52
N GLN A 312 -25.11 9.16 -43.64
CA GLN A 312 -24.00 8.20 -43.64
C GLN A 312 -22.71 8.86 -43.14
N MET A 313 -22.38 10.07 -43.59
CA MET A 313 -21.20 10.81 -43.09
C MET A 313 -21.27 11.05 -41.58
N LYS A 314 -22.43 11.48 -41.09
CA LYS A 314 -22.67 11.70 -39.65
C LYS A 314 -22.52 10.40 -38.87
N ALA A 315 -23.14 9.32 -39.34
CA ALA A 315 -23.05 8.01 -38.70
C ALA A 315 -21.59 7.49 -38.67
N THR A 316 -20.83 7.67 -39.75
CA THR A 316 -19.40 7.32 -39.78
C THR A 316 -18.60 8.15 -38.77
N LEU A 317 -18.84 9.46 -38.71
CA LEU A 317 -18.15 10.34 -37.78
C LEU A 317 -18.49 9.99 -36.32
N ASP A 318 -19.76 9.75 -36.01
CA ASP A 318 -20.21 9.33 -34.67
C ASP A 318 -19.61 7.98 -34.28
N ALA A 319 -19.65 6.98 -35.16
CA ALA A 319 -19.05 5.67 -34.90
C ALA A 319 -17.53 5.77 -34.64
N PHE A 320 -16.83 6.60 -35.41
CA PHE A 320 -15.40 6.83 -35.23
C PHE A 320 -15.08 7.50 -33.89
N ILE A 321 -15.81 8.57 -33.53
CA ILE A 321 -15.62 9.28 -32.26
C ILE A 321 -15.96 8.37 -31.07
N GLU A 322 -17.07 7.63 -31.15
CA GLU A 322 -17.49 6.71 -30.10
C GLU A 322 -16.48 5.57 -29.92
N GLN A 323 -15.93 5.02 -31.01
CA GLN A 323 -14.85 4.04 -30.94
C GLN A 323 -13.62 4.60 -30.22
N LYS A 324 -13.21 5.83 -30.53
CA LYS A 324 -12.06 6.44 -29.85
C LYS A 324 -12.34 6.79 -28.39
N ILE A 325 -13.57 7.16 -28.02
CA ILE A 325 -13.98 7.32 -26.61
C ILE A 325 -13.88 6.00 -25.87
N ARG A 326 -14.41 4.90 -26.43
CA ARG A 326 -14.27 3.55 -25.85
C ARG A 326 -12.82 3.14 -25.64
N ASN A 327 -11.93 3.51 -26.58
CA ASN A 327 -10.50 3.25 -26.42
C ASN A 327 -9.89 4.05 -25.26
N ILE A 328 -10.29 5.32 -25.07
CA ILE A 328 -9.87 6.12 -23.90
C ILE A 328 -10.35 5.47 -22.60
N GLU A 329 -11.62 5.08 -22.52
CA GLU A 329 -12.19 4.41 -21.33
C GLU A 329 -11.49 3.08 -21.02
N THR A 330 -11.09 2.33 -22.06
CA THR A 330 -10.30 1.11 -21.89
C THR A 330 -8.92 1.42 -21.31
N SER A 331 -8.24 2.45 -21.83
CA SER A 331 -6.95 2.89 -21.30
C SER A 331 -7.05 3.45 -19.86
N GLU A 332 -8.18 4.04 -19.45
CA GLU A 332 -8.41 4.44 -18.05
C GLU A 332 -8.40 3.21 -17.13
N ARG A 333 -9.16 2.17 -17.51
CA ARG A 333 -9.26 0.92 -16.76
C ARG A 333 -7.92 0.19 -16.68
N GLU A 334 -7.17 0.13 -17.78
CA GLU A 334 -5.85 -0.51 -17.83
C GLU A 334 -4.82 0.18 -16.92
N LEU A 335 -4.93 1.49 -16.74
CA LEU A 335 -4.05 2.25 -15.86
C LEU A 335 -4.40 2.12 -14.38
N GLY A 336 -5.48 1.42 -14.03
CA GLY A 336 -6.00 1.39 -12.66
C GLY A 336 -6.40 2.78 -12.16
N VAL A 337 -6.55 3.74 -13.07
CA VAL A 337 -7.24 4.98 -12.79
C VAL A 337 -8.70 4.56 -12.79
N GLU A 338 -9.21 4.18 -11.61
CA GLU A 338 -10.65 4.08 -11.46
C GLU A 338 -11.26 5.34 -12.09
N PRO A 339 -12.31 5.21 -12.92
CA PRO A 339 -12.98 6.38 -13.46
C PRO A 339 -13.18 7.32 -12.29
N VAL A 340 -12.80 8.60 -12.43
CA VAL A 340 -12.99 9.58 -11.37
C VAL A 340 -14.49 9.63 -11.14
N THR A 341 -14.98 8.78 -10.24
CA THR A 341 -16.32 8.81 -9.73
C THR A 341 -16.36 10.17 -9.10
N ASP A 342 -17.12 11.06 -9.72
CA ASP A 342 -17.35 12.40 -9.21
C ASP A 342 -17.69 12.23 -7.73
N LEU A 343 -16.73 12.57 -6.85
CA LEU A 343 -16.84 12.33 -5.40
C LEU A 343 -18.01 13.15 -4.81
N THR A 344 -18.54 14.10 -5.59
CA THR A 344 -19.75 14.86 -5.27
C THR A 344 -21.05 14.09 -5.55
N ARG A 345 -20.97 12.90 -6.17
CA ARG A 345 -22.11 12.03 -6.51
C ARG A 345 -22.08 10.65 -5.84
N LEU A 346 -21.00 10.32 -5.14
CA LEU A 346 -20.96 9.12 -4.31
C LEU A 346 -21.82 9.37 -3.07
N SER A 347 -22.73 8.44 -2.80
CA SER A 347 -23.44 8.44 -1.52
C SER A 347 -22.43 8.18 -0.39
N ASP A 348 -22.72 8.68 0.81
CA ASP A 348 -21.87 8.42 1.99
C ASP A 348 -21.65 6.91 2.22
N GLU A 349 -22.60 6.09 1.77
CA GLU A 349 -22.56 4.62 1.86
C GLU A 349 -21.54 3.99 0.90
N ASP A 350 -21.38 4.54 -0.31
CA ASP A 350 -20.38 4.08 -1.28
C ASP A 350 -18.95 4.49 -0.87
N LEU A 351 -18.81 5.67 -0.25
CA LEU A 351 -17.55 6.13 0.34
C LEU A 351 -17.09 5.23 1.49
N LEU A 352 -18.02 4.78 2.33
CA LEU A 352 -17.75 3.86 3.43
C LEU A 352 -17.30 2.48 2.93
N LYS A 353 -17.94 1.94 1.88
CA LYS A 353 -17.53 0.67 1.26
C LYS A 353 -16.12 0.70 0.66
N GLN A 354 -15.73 1.81 0.02
CA GLN A 354 -14.37 1.94 -0.51
C GLN A 354 -13.32 2.06 0.61
N LEU A 355 -13.65 2.74 1.72
CA LEU A 355 -12.79 2.83 2.90
C LEU A 355 -12.62 1.47 3.61
N GLU A 356 -13.68 0.67 3.67
CA GLU A 356 -13.63 -0.69 4.22
C GLU A 356 -12.81 -1.63 3.33
N ALA A 357 -12.96 -1.55 2.00
CA ALA A 357 -12.15 -2.33 1.06
C ALA A 357 -10.65 -1.99 1.15
N ALA A 358 -10.30 -0.71 1.36
CA ALA A 358 -8.92 -0.27 1.56
C ALA A 358 -8.33 -0.70 2.92
N ARG A 359 -9.17 -0.95 3.93
CA ARG A 359 -8.76 -1.46 5.25
C ARG A 359 -8.68 -2.99 5.32
N GLY A 360 -9.39 -3.70 4.46
CA GLY A 360 -9.47 -5.17 4.45
C GLY A 360 -8.36 -5.90 3.67
N GLY A 361 -7.44 -5.16 3.02
CA GLY A 361 -6.32 -5.74 2.28
C GLY A 361 -5.03 -5.81 3.09
N GLN A 362 -4.94 -6.74 4.05
CA GLN A 362 -3.68 -7.25 4.59
C GLN A 362 -3.72 -8.77 4.75
#